data_AF-A0A524FJ25-F1
#
_entry.id   AF-A0A524FJ25-F1
#
_cell.length_a   1.000
_cell.length_b   1.000
_cell.length_c   1.000
_cell.angle_alpha   90.00
_cell.angle_beta   90.00
_cell.angle_gamma   90.00
#
_symmetry.space_group_name_H-M   'P 1'
#
loop_
_entity.id
_entity.type
_entity.pdbx_description
1 polymer ?
#
loop_
_entity_poly.entity_id
_entity_poly.type
_entity_poly.pdbx_seq_one_letter_code
_entity_poly.pdbx_strand_id
1 'polypeptide(L)'
;MSDNYKNLTNSENGQEDHPLKLENMIENLSGIKTKLETQLKTLKQRISELERENNRLKDEIETIKLEKNTISNLETQIDELNKRINLLESENRNLFEQTEELKEKQDYISYLEKEITTMETNIDNLQKTIKTLEEEKTIISKTFEESELQEENNFFEGSEIRRSCPTCGNNNPSQIREMTDKSIIISDYPKLYGKKYQCGQCGTEWTKS
;
A
#
# COMPACT_ATOMS: atom_id res chain seq x y z
N MET A 1 128.20 -26.62 82.91
CA MET A 1 126.93 -25.97 83.28
C MET A 1 126.28 -25.15 82.14
N SER A 2 126.90 -25.02 80.96
CA SER A 2 126.35 -24.19 79.86
C SER A 2 125.42 -24.94 78.88
N ASP A 3 125.54 -26.26 78.78
CA ASP A 3 124.86 -27.02 77.71
C ASP A 3 123.44 -27.49 78.05
N ASN A 4 123.07 -27.52 79.35
CA ASN A 4 121.70 -27.87 79.75
C ASN A 4 120.71 -26.70 79.62
N TYR A 5 121.14 -25.44 79.78
CA TYR A 5 120.24 -24.29 79.62
C TYR A 5 119.87 -24.00 78.15
N LYS A 6 120.75 -24.31 77.19
CA LYS A 6 120.47 -24.12 75.75
C LYS A 6 119.42 -25.09 75.19
N ASN A 7 119.28 -26.28 75.78
CA ASN A 7 118.30 -27.28 75.33
C ASN A 7 116.89 -26.99 75.87
N LEU A 8 116.74 -26.40 77.06
CA LEU A 8 115.44 -25.95 77.56
C LEU A 8 114.89 -24.77 76.75
N THR A 9 115.73 -23.78 76.41
CA THR A 9 115.31 -22.61 75.62
C THR A 9 114.91 -22.95 74.18
N ASN A 10 115.50 -24.00 73.58
CA ASN A 10 115.12 -24.45 72.24
C ASN A 10 113.84 -25.31 72.23
N SER A 11 113.53 -26.00 73.34
CA SER A 11 112.27 -26.73 73.51
C SER A 11 111.10 -25.77 73.78
N GLU A 12 111.31 -24.72 74.57
CA GLU A 12 110.31 -23.70 74.90
C GLU A 12 109.95 -22.82 73.68
N ASN A 13 110.93 -22.38 72.89
CA ASN A 13 110.68 -21.60 71.65
C ASN A 13 109.92 -22.41 70.57
N GLY A 14 110.09 -23.73 70.52
CA GLY A 14 109.33 -24.61 69.61
C GLY A 14 107.91 -24.92 70.11
N GLN A 15 107.68 -24.81 71.43
CA GLN A 15 106.37 -24.97 72.05
C GLN A 15 105.52 -23.69 72.01
N GLU A 16 106.10 -22.49 71.86
CA GLU A 16 105.37 -21.22 71.69
C GLU A 16 104.84 -20.99 70.26
N ASP A 17 105.54 -21.52 69.25
CA ASP A 17 105.21 -21.31 67.82
C ASP A 17 104.00 -22.15 67.33
N HIS A 18 103.66 -23.23 68.06
CA HIS A 18 102.50 -24.08 67.77
C HIS A 18 101.17 -23.50 68.28
N PRO A 19 101.06 -22.96 69.52
CA PRO A 19 99.91 -22.19 70.00
C PRO A 19 99.54 -21.02 69.09
N LEU A 20 100.51 -20.22 68.63
CA LEU A 20 100.30 -19.10 67.71
C LEU A 20 99.68 -19.53 66.37
N LYS A 21 100.14 -20.66 65.81
CA LYS A 21 99.55 -21.23 64.58
C LYS A 21 98.12 -21.72 64.81
N LEU A 22 97.86 -22.32 65.98
CA LEU A 22 96.53 -22.77 66.36
C LEU A 22 95.57 -21.58 66.53
N GLU A 23 96.02 -20.51 67.17
CA GLU A 23 95.24 -19.29 67.42
C GLU A 23 94.87 -18.59 66.11
N ASN A 24 95.82 -18.44 65.19
CA ASN A 24 95.55 -17.93 63.84
C ASN A 24 94.54 -18.80 63.06
N MET A 25 94.61 -20.13 63.22
CA MET A 25 93.66 -21.04 62.58
C MET A 25 92.26 -20.92 63.19
N ILE A 26 92.17 -20.74 64.52
CA ILE A 26 90.90 -20.49 65.23
C ILE A 26 90.28 -19.16 64.79
N GLU A 27 91.07 -18.10 64.67
CA GLU A 27 90.60 -16.79 64.21
C GLU A 27 90.06 -16.87 62.77
N ASN A 28 90.79 -17.54 61.88
CA ASN A 28 90.36 -17.77 60.51
C ASN A 28 89.06 -18.58 60.43
N LEU A 29 88.95 -19.68 61.19
CA LEU A 29 87.73 -20.49 61.25
C LEU A 29 86.54 -19.71 61.82
N SER A 30 86.77 -18.85 62.82
CA SER A 30 85.76 -17.94 63.37
C SER A 30 85.28 -16.95 62.30
N GLY A 31 86.20 -16.37 61.52
CA GLY A 31 85.87 -15.49 60.39
C GLY A 31 85.07 -16.18 59.29
N ILE A 32 85.36 -17.46 59.00
CA ILE A 32 84.57 -18.25 58.04
C ILE A 32 83.18 -18.56 58.60
N LYS A 33 83.08 -18.95 59.88
CA LYS A 33 81.81 -19.26 60.54
C LYS A 33 80.85 -18.07 60.51
N THR A 34 81.33 -16.87 60.84
CA THR A 34 80.51 -15.64 60.81
C THR A 34 80.02 -15.30 59.40
N LYS A 35 80.85 -15.48 58.38
CA LYS A 35 80.44 -15.33 56.97
C LYS A 35 79.36 -16.34 56.57
N LEU A 36 79.48 -17.60 56.97
CA LEU A 36 78.47 -18.62 56.69
C LEU A 36 77.14 -18.34 57.43
N GLU A 37 77.19 -17.88 58.67
CA GLU A 37 76.01 -17.50 59.45
C GLU A 37 75.25 -16.33 58.83
N THR A 38 75.97 -15.30 58.36
CA THR A 38 75.36 -14.17 57.65
C THR A 38 74.73 -14.59 56.33
N GLN A 39 75.41 -15.42 55.53
CA GLN A 39 74.86 -15.98 54.30
C GLN A 39 73.59 -16.81 54.56
N LEU A 40 73.60 -17.67 55.59
CA LEU A 40 72.43 -18.46 55.99
C LEU A 40 71.24 -17.57 56.36
N LYS A 41 71.49 -16.46 57.06
CA LYS A 41 70.43 -15.49 57.40
C LYS A 41 69.83 -14.85 56.14
N THR A 42 70.67 -14.40 55.22
CA THR A 42 70.22 -13.79 53.95
C THR A 42 69.44 -14.79 53.10
N LEU A 43 69.91 -16.03 52.98
CA LEU A 43 69.22 -17.07 52.22
C LEU A 43 67.85 -17.40 52.82
N LYS A 44 67.74 -17.49 54.15
CA LYS A 44 66.45 -17.70 54.81
C LYS A 44 65.45 -16.58 54.52
N GLN A 45 65.91 -15.32 54.56
CA GLN A 45 65.06 -14.18 54.19
C GLN A 45 64.59 -14.28 52.74
N ARG A 46 65.50 -14.62 51.82
CA ARG A 46 65.17 -14.77 50.41
C ARG A 46 64.16 -15.89 50.14
N ILE A 47 64.27 -17.02 50.85
CA ILE A 47 63.30 -18.12 50.77
C ILE A 47 61.92 -17.62 51.20
N SER A 48 61.82 -16.92 52.34
CA SER A 48 60.54 -16.39 52.81
C SER A 48 59.90 -15.36 51.86
N GLU A 49 60.70 -14.55 51.17
CA GLU A 49 60.21 -13.64 50.13
C GLU A 49 59.66 -14.41 48.92
N LEU A 50 60.42 -15.39 48.42
CA LEU A 50 60.02 -16.21 47.28
C LEU A 50 58.76 -17.03 47.57
N GLU A 51 58.60 -17.53 48.80
CA GLU A 51 57.39 -18.24 49.23
C GLU A 51 56.15 -17.32 49.19
N ARG A 52 56.29 -16.07 49.65
CA ARG A 52 55.20 -15.08 49.57
C ARG A 52 54.83 -14.75 48.13
N GLU A 53 55.84 -14.53 47.29
CA GLU A 53 55.62 -14.24 45.87
C GLU A 53 54.95 -15.42 45.16
N ASN A 54 55.38 -16.66 45.44
CA ASN A 54 54.78 -17.86 44.87
C ASN A 54 53.30 -18.01 45.26
N ASN A 55 52.95 -17.72 46.52
CA ASN A 55 51.56 -17.74 46.96
C ASN A 55 50.72 -16.66 46.26
N ARG A 56 51.24 -15.43 46.15
CA ARG A 56 50.55 -14.36 45.41
C ARG A 56 50.30 -14.74 43.95
N LEU A 57 51.30 -15.31 43.28
CA LEU A 57 51.17 -15.75 41.88
C LEU A 57 50.14 -16.86 41.73
N LYS A 58 50.01 -17.77 42.71
CA LYS A 58 48.95 -18.79 42.70
C LYS A 58 47.55 -18.16 42.78
N ASP A 59 47.37 -17.17 43.64
CA ASP A 59 46.08 -16.47 43.78
C ASP A 59 45.73 -15.69 42.51
N GLU A 60 46.70 -15.04 41.88
CA GLU A 60 46.55 -14.37 40.58
C GLU A 60 46.15 -15.37 39.48
N ILE A 61 46.79 -16.54 39.42
CA ILE A 61 46.44 -17.60 38.46
C ILE A 61 44.99 -18.07 38.63
N GLU A 62 44.53 -18.27 39.86
CA GLU A 62 43.13 -18.67 40.10
C GLU A 62 42.15 -17.57 39.68
N THR A 63 42.47 -16.30 39.94
CA THR A 63 41.66 -15.16 39.48
C THR A 63 41.56 -15.13 37.96
N ILE A 64 42.69 -15.28 37.25
CA ILE A 64 42.72 -15.31 35.78
C ILE A 64 41.91 -16.47 35.22
N LYS A 65 41.90 -17.65 35.88
CA LYS A 65 41.06 -18.79 35.45
C LYS A 65 39.57 -18.45 35.53
N LEU A 66 39.14 -17.78 36.60
CA LEU A 66 37.74 -17.35 36.76
C LEU A 66 37.34 -16.32 35.70
N GLU A 67 38.21 -15.35 35.43
CA GLU A 67 37.99 -14.35 34.38
C GLU A 67 37.91 -15.01 33.00
N LYS A 68 38.79 -15.97 32.69
CA LYS A 68 38.75 -16.74 31.44
C LYS A 68 37.43 -17.47 31.24
N ASN A 69 36.89 -18.10 32.28
CA ASN A 69 35.59 -18.76 32.20
C ASN A 69 34.46 -17.76 31.94
N THR A 70 34.55 -16.57 32.56
CA THR A 70 33.59 -15.48 32.35
C THR A 70 33.63 -14.99 30.90
N ILE A 71 34.82 -14.80 30.34
CA ILE A 71 35.01 -14.44 28.92
C ILE A 71 34.38 -15.48 28.01
N SER A 72 34.64 -16.78 28.26
CA SER A 72 34.07 -17.86 27.44
C SER A 72 32.53 -17.86 27.46
N ASN A 73 31.93 -17.58 28.62
CA ASN A 73 30.47 -17.46 28.71
C ASN A 73 29.94 -16.24 27.95
N LEU A 74 30.64 -15.10 28.01
CA LEU A 74 30.26 -13.91 27.24
C LEU A 74 30.38 -14.14 25.73
N GLU A 75 31.41 -14.86 25.27
CA GLU A 75 31.55 -15.25 23.86
C GLU A 75 30.35 -16.07 23.39
N THR A 76 29.88 -17.04 24.18
CA THR A 76 28.69 -17.82 23.84
C THR A 76 27.42 -16.97 23.75
N GLN A 77 27.25 -16.01 24.65
CA GLN A 77 26.10 -15.09 24.60
C GLN A 77 26.15 -14.17 23.38
N ILE A 78 27.34 -13.70 23.00
CA ILE A 78 27.53 -12.90 21.78
C ILE A 78 27.12 -13.71 20.54
N ASP A 79 27.51 -14.98 20.47
CA ASP A 79 27.12 -15.87 19.36
C ASP A 79 25.61 -16.08 19.27
N GLU A 80 24.94 -16.26 20.41
CA GLU A 80 23.48 -16.38 20.48
C GLU A 80 22.76 -15.09 20.05
N LEU A 81 23.25 -13.94 20.52
CA LEU A 81 22.72 -12.63 20.11
C LEU A 81 22.90 -12.39 18.61
N ASN A 82 24.05 -12.73 18.04
CA ASN A 82 24.31 -12.63 16.61
C ASN A 82 23.36 -13.50 15.78
N LYS A 83 23.08 -14.74 16.23
CA LYS A 83 22.07 -15.59 15.61
C LYS A 83 20.68 -14.95 15.66
N ARG A 84 20.32 -14.35 16.79
CA ARG A 84 19.02 -13.67 16.94
C ARG A 84 18.90 -12.46 16.03
N ILE A 85 19.97 -11.65 15.90
CA ILE A 85 20.02 -10.52 14.97
C ILE A 85 19.78 -10.98 13.53
N ASN A 86 20.50 -12.01 13.07
CA ASN A 86 20.33 -12.53 11.71
C ASN A 86 18.90 -13.01 11.42
N LEU A 87 18.24 -13.65 12.40
CA LEU A 87 16.84 -14.05 12.26
C LEU A 87 15.92 -12.84 12.14
N LEU A 88 16.06 -11.84 13.01
CA LEU A 88 15.26 -10.62 12.98
C LEU A 88 15.47 -9.83 11.68
N GLU A 89 16.69 -9.79 11.15
CA GLU A 89 16.97 -9.16 9.85
C GLU A 89 16.28 -9.89 8.70
N SER A 90 16.23 -11.22 8.73
CA SER A 90 15.50 -12.00 7.73
C SER A 90 13.99 -11.78 7.80
N GLU A 91 13.43 -11.68 9.01
CA GLU A 91 12.02 -11.40 9.24
C GLU A 91 11.65 -9.99 8.77
N ASN A 92 12.47 -8.98 9.09
CA ASN A 92 12.27 -7.61 8.63
C ASN A 92 12.30 -7.48 7.11
N ARG A 93 13.20 -8.22 6.42
CA ARG A 93 13.21 -8.25 4.95
C ARG A 93 11.90 -8.80 4.39
N ASN A 94 11.40 -9.90 4.94
CA ASN A 94 10.15 -10.51 4.52
C ASN A 94 8.95 -9.58 4.75
N LEU A 95 8.87 -8.94 5.92
CA LEU A 95 7.82 -7.96 6.23
C LEU A 95 7.86 -6.75 5.27
N PHE A 96 9.05 -6.30 4.90
CA PHE A 96 9.21 -5.23 3.92
C PHE A 96 8.66 -5.64 2.55
N GLU A 97 8.99 -6.84 2.06
CA GLU A 97 8.47 -7.36 0.79
C GLU A 97 6.93 -7.47 0.80
N GLN A 98 6.35 -7.99 1.89
CA GLN A 98 4.89 -8.05 2.05
C GLN A 98 4.24 -6.65 2.04
N THR A 99 4.92 -5.67 2.64
CA THR A 99 4.42 -4.29 2.69
C THR A 99 4.36 -3.67 1.29
N GLU A 100 5.39 -3.90 0.48
CA GLU A 100 5.40 -3.42 -0.91
C GLU A 100 4.32 -4.12 -1.76
N GLU A 101 4.12 -5.43 -1.61
CA GLU A 101 3.05 -6.15 -2.31
C GLU A 101 1.66 -5.62 -1.94
N LEU A 102 1.43 -5.32 -0.66
CA LEU A 102 0.17 -4.73 -0.19
C LEU A 102 -0.07 -3.33 -0.77
N LYS A 103 1.00 -2.54 -0.91
CA LYS A 103 0.93 -1.20 -1.50
C LYS A 103 0.55 -1.25 -2.98
N GLU A 104 1.13 -2.17 -3.74
CA GLU A 104 0.75 -2.37 -5.15
C GLU A 104 -0.73 -2.76 -5.29
N LYS A 105 -1.23 -3.64 -4.42
CA LYS A 105 -2.66 -4.01 -4.37
C LYS A 105 -3.53 -2.81 -4.03
N GLN A 106 -3.09 -1.95 -3.10
CA GLN A 106 -3.81 -0.75 -2.72
C GLN A 106 -3.91 0.25 -3.88
N ASP A 107 -2.83 0.44 -4.63
CA ASP A 107 -2.83 1.30 -5.82
C ASP A 107 -3.78 0.75 -6.91
N TYR A 108 -3.81 -0.57 -7.08
CA TYR A 108 -4.74 -1.22 -8.00
C TYR A 108 -6.21 -1.06 -7.58
N ILE A 109 -6.51 -1.18 -6.29
CA ILE A 109 -7.85 -0.90 -5.75
C ILE A 109 -8.24 0.56 -6.02
N SER A 110 -7.34 1.50 -5.78
CA SER A 110 -7.60 2.93 -6.04
C SER A 110 -7.91 3.21 -7.52
N TYR A 111 -7.25 2.49 -8.43
CA TYR A 111 -7.57 2.56 -9.87
C TYR A 111 -8.99 2.05 -10.15
N LEU A 112 -9.34 0.86 -9.65
CA LEU A 112 -10.67 0.27 -9.84
C LEU A 112 -11.78 1.14 -9.26
N GLU A 113 -11.56 1.76 -8.09
CA GLU A 113 -12.52 2.68 -7.47
C GLU A 113 -12.84 3.87 -8.40
N LYS A 114 -11.82 4.46 -9.06
CA LYS A 114 -12.05 5.53 -10.04
C LYS A 114 -12.84 5.06 -11.25
N GLU A 115 -12.57 3.86 -11.74
CA GLU A 115 -13.32 3.27 -12.85
C GLU A 115 -14.79 3.07 -12.48
N ILE A 116 -15.07 2.56 -11.27
CA ILE A 116 -16.43 2.43 -10.73
C ILE A 116 -17.13 3.78 -10.67
N THR A 117 -16.51 4.81 -10.10
CA THR A 117 -17.14 6.15 -10.04
C THR A 117 -17.48 6.69 -11.43
N THR A 118 -16.63 6.43 -12.42
CA THR A 118 -16.89 6.84 -13.80
C THR A 118 -18.11 6.10 -14.37
N MET A 119 -18.19 4.78 -14.17
CA MET A 119 -19.34 3.98 -14.57
C MET A 119 -20.63 4.41 -13.88
N GLU A 120 -20.59 4.74 -12.59
CA GLU A 120 -21.75 5.25 -11.84
C GLU A 120 -22.26 6.56 -12.44
N THR A 121 -21.37 7.51 -12.77
CA THR A 121 -21.79 8.76 -13.43
C THR A 121 -22.42 8.52 -14.81
N ASN A 122 -21.92 7.55 -15.56
CA ASN A 122 -22.49 7.17 -16.85
C ASN A 122 -23.89 6.55 -16.67
N ILE A 123 -24.09 5.71 -15.66
CA ILE A 123 -25.40 5.15 -15.32
C ILE A 123 -26.38 6.28 -14.99
N ASP A 124 -25.99 7.23 -14.14
CA ASP A 124 -26.84 8.39 -13.79
C ASP A 124 -27.24 9.21 -15.02
N ASN A 125 -26.32 9.43 -15.96
CA ASN A 125 -26.58 10.15 -17.20
C ASN A 125 -27.52 9.38 -18.14
N LEU A 126 -27.34 8.06 -18.25
CA LEU A 126 -28.23 7.20 -19.03
C LEU A 126 -29.64 7.16 -18.43
N GLN A 127 -29.76 7.08 -17.11
CA GLN A 127 -31.05 7.14 -16.41
C GLN A 127 -31.79 8.45 -16.67
N LYS A 128 -31.10 9.59 -16.65
CA LYS A 128 -31.69 10.89 -17.01
C LYS A 128 -32.19 10.89 -18.44
N THR A 129 -31.39 10.39 -19.39
CA THR A 129 -31.76 10.29 -20.80
C THR A 129 -33.01 9.43 -20.99
N ILE A 130 -33.07 8.27 -20.34
CA ILE A 130 -34.24 7.37 -20.38
C ILE A 130 -35.50 8.11 -19.91
N LYS A 131 -35.41 8.82 -18.78
CA LYS A 131 -36.54 9.59 -18.24
C LYS A 131 -37.03 10.64 -19.22
N THR A 132 -36.13 11.41 -19.85
CA THR A 132 -36.51 12.41 -20.86
C THR A 132 -37.20 11.76 -22.06
N LEU A 133 -36.67 10.64 -22.56
CA LEU A 133 -37.28 9.92 -23.69
C LEU A 133 -38.65 9.34 -23.33
N GLU A 134 -38.86 8.89 -22.09
CA GLU A 134 -40.17 8.44 -21.61
C GLU A 134 -41.17 9.60 -21.58
N GLU A 135 -40.77 10.78 -21.10
CA GLU A 135 -41.58 11.99 -21.12
C GLU A 135 -41.93 12.39 -22.57
N GLU A 136 -40.95 12.45 -23.47
CA GLU A 136 -41.16 12.72 -24.91
C GLU A 136 -42.14 11.73 -25.55
N LYS A 137 -41.97 10.43 -25.27
CA LYS A 137 -42.88 9.38 -25.75
C LYS A 137 -44.31 9.63 -25.28
N THR A 138 -44.53 10.01 -24.03
CA THR A 138 -45.88 10.32 -23.53
C THR A 138 -46.50 11.53 -24.20
N ILE A 139 -45.71 12.57 -24.50
CA ILE A 139 -46.18 13.76 -25.22
C ILE A 139 -46.61 13.36 -26.64
N ILE A 140 -45.77 12.61 -27.35
CA ILE A 140 -46.06 12.15 -28.72
C ILE A 140 -47.36 11.33 -28.75
N SER A 141 -47.54 10.40 -27.82
CA SER A 141 -48.78 9.62 -27.74
C SER A 141 -50.03 10.50 -27.56
N LYS A 142 -49.98 11.50 -26.68
CA LYS A 142 -51.11 12.44 -26.50
C LYS A 142 -51.37 13.27 -27.76
N THR A 143 -50.31 13.78 -28.41
CA THR A 143 -50.46 14.55 -29.65
C THR A 143 -51.05 13.72 -30.79
N PHE A 144 -50.76 12.42 -30.84
CA PHE A 144 -51.34 11.50 -31.81
C PHE A 144 -52.84 11.31 -31.58
N GLU A 145 -53.26 11.05 -30.33
CA GLU A 145 -54.69 10.94 -29.95
C GLU A 145 -55.47 12.22 -30.24
N GLU A 146 -54.87 13.40 -29.99
CA GLU A 146 -55.48 14.71 -30.30
C GLU A 146 -55.62 14.95 -31.80
N SER A 147 -54.68 14.48 -32.63
CA SER A 147 -54.76 14.59 -34.08
C SER A 147 -55.83 13.67 -34.70
N GLU A 148 -56.02 12.47 -34.15
CA GLU A 148 -57.04 11.50 -34.59
C GLU A 148 -58.47 12.03 -34.33
N LEU A 149 -58.67 12.71 -33.20
CA LEU A 149 -59.93 13.38 -32.85
C LEU A 149 -60.25 14.62 -33.72
N GLN A 150 -59.24 15.25 -34.32
CA GLN A 150 -59.43 16.36 -35.26
C GLN A 150 -59.80 15.89 -36.67
N GLU A 151 -59.34 14.71 -37.09
CA GLU A 151 -59.74 14.11 -38.37
C GLU A 151 -61.19 13.60 -38.34
N GLU A 152 -61.69 13.04 -37.23
CA GLU A 152 -63.10 12.67 -37.09
C GLU A 152 -64.05 13.89 -37.03
N ASN A 153 -63.60 15.02 -36.46
CA ASN A 153 -64.40 16.25 -36.41
C ASN A 153 -64.44 17.04 -37.74
N ASN A 154 -63.58 16.71 -38.71
CA ASN A 154 -63.57 17.33 -40.04
C ASN A 154 -64.28 16.49 -41.12
N PHE A 155 -65.00 15.42 -40.75
CA PHE A 155 -65.75 14.56 -41.69
C PHE A 155 -67.28 14.63 -41.54
N PHE A 156 -67.85 15.76 -41.09
CA PHE A 156 -69.31 15.96 -41.13
C PHE A 156 -69.73 17.34 -41.63
N GLU A 157 -69.30 17.69 -42.85
CA GLU A 157 -70.04 18.66 -43.67
C GLU A 157 -69.96 18.26 -45.15
N GLY A 158 -70.53 17.10 -45.45
CA GLY A 158 -70.84 16.67 -46.81
C GLY A 158 -71.91 17.56 -47.43
N SER A 159 -71.46 18.65 -48.06
CA SER A 159 -71.96 19.19 -49.33
C SER A 159 -73.46 19.00 -49.67
N GLU A 160 -74.29 19.99 -49.36
CA GLU A 160 -75.45 20.30 -50.20
C GLU A 160 -75.20 21.66 -50.87
N ILE A 161 -74.72 21.62 -52.11
CA ILE A 161 -74.69 22.79 -53.00
C ILE A 161 -76.15 23.23 -53.18
N ARG A 162 -76.59 24.22 -52.39
CA ARG A 162 -77.94 24.78 -52.44
C ARG A 162 -78.17 25.33 -53.84
N ARG A 163 -79.18 24.82 -54.55
CA ARG A 163 -79.60 25.31 -55.86
C ARG A 163 -79.97 26.79 -55.70
N SER A 164 -79.11 27.71 -56.12
CA SER A 164 -79.34 29.16 -56.04
C SER A 164 -79.42 29.75 -57.45
N CYS A 165 -80.43 30.58 -57.69
CA CYS A 165 -80.59 31.29 -58.95
C CYS A 165 -79.42 32.27 -59.14
N PRO A 166 -78.69 32.23 -60.27
CA PRO A 166 -77.53 33.09 -60.50
C PRO A 166 -77.90 34.57 -60.70
N THR A 167 -79.15 34.89 -61.04
CA THR A 167 -79.57 36.28 -61.33
C THR A 167 -80.12 37.01 -60.12
N CYS A 168 -81.00 36.36 -59.33
CA CYS A 168 -81.66 37.01 -58.19
C CYS A 168 -81.28 36.42 -56.82
N GLY A 169 -80.41 35.41 -56.80
CA GLY A 169 -79.98 34.76 -55.56
C GLY A 169 -81.05 33.90 -54.88
N ASN A 170 -82.23 33.70 -55.48
CA ASN A 170 -83.27 32.86 -54.90
C ASN A 170 -82.75 31.44 -54.67
N ASN A 171 -82.84 30.97 -53.43
CA ASN A 171 -82.38 29.66 -52.99
C ASN A 171 -83.51 28.77 -52.44
N ASN A 172 -84.78 29.21 -52.60
CA ASN A 172 -85.94 28.45 -52.15
C ASN A 172 -86.23 27.30 -53.13
N PRO A 173 -86.08 26.02 -52.72
CA PRO A 173 -86.25 24.87 -53.62
C PRO A 173 -87.65 24.79 -54.24
N SER A 174 -88.68 25.25 -53.54
CA SER A 174 -90.07 25.24 -54.04
C SER A 174 -90.29 26.19 -55.23
N GLN A 175 -89.42 27.19 -55.40
CA GLN A 175 -89.49 28.18 -56.47
C GLN A 175 -88.45 27.94 -57.57
N ILE A 176 -87.66 26.87 -57.51
CA ILE A 176 -86.71 26.50 -58.55
C ILE A 176 -87.22 25.23 -59.22
N ARG A 177 -87.77 25.38 -60.43
CA ARG A 177 -88.33 24.26 -61.18
C ARG A 177 -87.25 23.62 -62.05
N GLU A 178 -87.13 22.31 -61.95
CA GLU A 178 -86.26 21.51 -62.83
C GLU A 178 -87.06 21.13 -64.09
N MET A 179 -86.49 21.42 -65.25
CA MET A 179 -87.10 21.16 -66.55
C MET A 179 -86.11 20.44 -67.46
N THR A 180 -86.65 19.67 -68.40
CA THR A 180 -85.86 19.03 -69.44
C THR A 180 -85.43 20.05 -70.47
N ASP A 181 -84.12 20.15 -70.72
CA ASP A 181 -83.54 20.99 -71.76
C ASP A 181 -83.36 20.21 -73.05
N LYS A 182 -84.28 20.43 -73.99
CA LYS A 182 -84.26 19.76 -75.30
C LYS A 182 -83.15 20.27 -76.23
N SER A 183 -82.47 21.36 -75.88
CA SER A 183 -81.34 21.89 -76.65
C SER A 183 -80.04 21.10 -76.39
N ILE A 184 -79.96 20.38 -75.27
CA ILE A 184 -78.82 19.53 -74.91
C ILE A 184 -79.27 18.07 -74.98
N ILE A 185 -78.80 17.33 -75.99
CA ILE A 185 -79.00 15.89 -76.08
C ILE A 185 -77.79 15.22 -75.42
N ILE A 186 -78.00 14.53 -74.29
CA ILE A 186 -76.96 13.77 -73.58
C ILE A 186 -76.71 12.43 -74.27
N SER A 187 -77.78 11.78 -74.76
CA SER A 187 -77.70 10.53 -75.52
C SER A 187 -78.77 10.52 -76.59
N ASP A 188 -78.43 10.10 -77.80
CA ASP A 188 -79.38 10.06 -78.92
C ASP A 188 -80.20 8.76 -78.97
N TYR A 189 -79.80 7.70 -78.25
CA TYR A 189 -80.59 6.46 -78.12
C TYR A 189 -80.30 5.67 -76.82
N PRO A 190 -81.27 5.48 -75.91
CA PRO A 190 -82.57 6.17 -75.83
C PRO A 190 -82.38 7.68 -75.65
N LYS A 191 -83.29 8.49 -76.21
CA LYS A 191 -83.11 9.93 -76.27
C LYS A 191 -83.17 10.58 -74.88
N LEU A 192 -82.03 10.99 -74.35
CA LEU A 192 -81.87 11.66 -73.06
C LEU A 192 -81.51 13.11 -73.29
N TYR A 193 -82.28 14.00 -72.69
CA TYR A 193 -82.07 15.45 -72.75
C TYR A 193 -81.47 15.95 -71.44
N GLY A 194 -80.76 17.08 -71.51
CA GLY A 194 -80.17 17.76 -70.36
C GLY A 194 -81.20 18.29 -69.37
N LYS A 195 -80.72 18.78 -68.22
CA LYS A 195 -81.56 19.43 -67.21
C LYS A 195 -81.25 20.92 -67.17
N LYS A 196 -82.30 21.73 -67.16
CA LYS A 196 -82.25 23.17 -66.88
C LYS A 196 -83.12 23.51 -65.68
N TYR A 197 -82.81 24.62 -65.03
CA TYR A 197 -83.54 25.14 -63.88
C TYR A 197 -84.17 26.46 -64.27
N GLN A 198 -85.39 26.71 -63.83
CA GLN A 198 -86.08 27.98 -63.98
C GLN A 198 -86.45 28.56 -62.61
N CYS A 199 -86.08 29.81 -62.38
CA CYS A 199 -86.44 30.53 -61.16
C CYS A 199 -87.88 31.08 -61.29
N GLY A 200 -88.76 30.71 -60.36
CA GLY A 200 -90.13 31.23 -60.28
C GLY A 200 -90.23 32.68 -59.82
N GLN A 201 -89.14 33.27 -59.31
CA GLN A 201 -89.11 34.67 -58.86
C GLN A 201 -88.72 35.64 -59.97
N CYS A 202 -87.68 35.33 -60.76
CA CYS A 202 -87.18 36.23 -61.81
C CYS A 202 -87.31 35.68 -63.24
N GLY A 203 -87.72 34.42 -63.40
CA GLY A 203 -87.89 33.76 -64.70
C GLY A 203 -86.59 33.27 -65.36
N THR A 204 -85.42 33.54 -64.78
CA THR A 204 -84.12 33.11 -65.35
C THR A 204 -84.06 31.59 -65.49
N GLU A 205 -83.63 31.13 -66.66
CA GLU A 205 -83.29 29.74 -66.92
C GLU A 205 -81.77 29.54 -66.96
N TRP A 206 -81.26 28.49 -66.31
CA TRP A 206 -79.84 28.13 -66.35
C TRP A 206 -79.64 26.62 -66.30
N THR A 207 -78.56 26.13 -66.91
CA THR A 207 -78.14 24.73 -66.82
C THR A 207 -77.10 24.59 -65.72
N LYS A 208 -77.02 23.40 -65.09
CA LYS A 208 -75.92 23.08 -64.18
C LYS A 208 -74.71 22.75 -65.07
N SER A 209 -73.67 23.58 -64.96
CA SER A 209 -72.36 23.32 -65.57
C SER A 209 -71.75 22.03 -65.03
#